data_AF-A0A6I3U8H0-F1
#
_entry.id   AF-A0A6I3U8H0-F1
#
_cell.length_a   1.000
_cell.length_b   1.000
_cell.length_c   1.000
_cell.angle_alpha   90.00
_cell.angle_beta   90.00
_cell.angle_gamma   90.00
#
_symmetry.space_group_name_H-M   'P 1'
#
loop_
_entity.id
_entity.type
_entity.pdbx_description
1 polymer ?
#
loop_
_entity_poly.entity_id
_entity_poly.type
_entity_poly.pdbx_seq_one_letter_code
_entity_poly.pdbx_strand_id
1 'polypeptide(L)'
;LKQSDVACDGLTASQLSKFELGQSMLSADKLILAIQGINVTFDEFGHKLNNYQESPHMQIGRKVVDRFAHQDIAGLEQLLEEVEQGQMAETYRRLNAIVIKNALHSLDKSYPLAEEDS
;
A
#
# COMPACT_ATOMS: atom_id res chain seq x y z
N LEU A 1 -7.64 1.93 -27.82
CA LEU A 1 -6.47 1.15 -28.24
C LEU A 1 -6.94 -0.18 -28.79
N LYS A 2 -6.32 -0.67 -29.88
CA LYS A 2 -6.48 -2.05 -30.34
C LYS A 2 -5.35 -2.90 -29.75
N GLN A 3 -5.57 -4.21 -29.59
CA GLN A 3 -4.52 -5.14 -29.13
C GLN A 3 -3.29 -5.15 -30.04
N SER A 4 -3.47 -4.85 -31.34
CA SER A 4 -2.38 -4.65 -32.30
C SER A 4 -1.48 -3.47 -31.96
N ASP A 5 -2.01 -2.46 -31.26
CA ASP A 5 -1.28 -1.24 -30.91
C ASP A 5 -0.43 -1.45 -29.62
N VAL A 6 -0.75 -2.51 -28.86
CA VAL A 6 -0.08 -2.89 -27.59
C VAL A 6 0.89 -4.06 -27.79
N ALA A 7 0.65 -4.90 -28.81
CA ALA A 7 1.49 -6.03 -29.13
C ALA A 7 2.91 -5.58 -29.51
N CYS A 8 3.90 -6.30 -29.02
CA CYS A 8 5.33 -6.03 -29.25
C CYS A 8 6.13 -7.33 -29.25
N ASP A 9 7.45 -7.23 -29.45
CA ASP A 9 8.34 -8.38 -29.33
C ASP A 9 8.26 -8.97 -27.91
N GLY A 10 7.80 -10.21 -27.82
CA GLY A 10 7.56 -10.91 -26.54
C GLY A 10 6.10 -10.94 -26.07
N LEU A 11 5.20 -10.15 -26.68
CA LEU A 11 3.78 -10.11 -26.37
C LEU A 11 2.91 -9.98 -27.62
N THR A 12 2.26 -11.06 -28.00
CA THR A 12 1.38 -11.09 -29.19
C THR A 12 -0.06 -10.64 -28.89
N ALA A 13 -0.75 -10.13 -29.91
CA ALA A 13 -2.16 -9.76 -29.80
C ALA A 13 -3.06 -10.95 -29.37
N SER A 14 -2.74 -12.18 -29.79
CA SER A 14 -3.49 -13.37 -29.36
C SER A 14 -3.32 -13.67 -27.87
N GLN A 15 -2.13 -13.44 -27.31
CA GLN A 15 -1.89 -13.58 -25.86
C GLN A 15 -2.66 -12.52 -25.06
N LEU A 16 -2.66 -11.27 -25.53
CA LEU A 16 -3.48 -10.20 -24.95
C LEU A 16 -4.97 -10.56 -24.98
N SER A 17 -5.48 -11.05 -26.12
CA SER A 17 -6.87 -11.46 -26.26
C SER A 17 -7.27 -12.57 -25.29
N LYS A 18 -6.46 -13.64 -25.19
CA LYS A 18 -6.73 -14.73 -24.25
C LYS A 18 -6.66 -14.28 -22.80
N PHE A 19 -5.78 -13.32 -22.48
CA PHE A 19 -5.69 -12.73 -21.16
C PHE A 19 -6.92 -11.89 -20.81
N GLU A 20 -7.34 -10.98 -21.68
CA GLU A 20 -8.53 -10.14 -21.48
C GLU A 20 -9.83 -10.98 -21.36
N LEU A 21 -9.89 -12.13 -22.04
CA LEU A 21 -11.01 -13.08 -21.97
C LEU A 21 -10.92 -14.06 -20.79
N GLY A 22 -9.90 -13.95 -19.93
CA GLY A 22 -9.69 -14.84 -18.78
C GLY A 22 -9.33 -16.29 -19.13
N GLN A 23 -8.92 -16.55 -20.38
CA GLN A 23 -8.57 -17.89 -20.87
C GLN A 23 -7.12 -18.29 -20.54
N SER A 24 -6.23 -17.32 -20.32
CA SER A 24 -4.85 -17.57 -19.90
C SER A 24 -4.26 -16.39 -19.14
N MET A 25 -3.46 -16.64 -18.11
CA MET A 25 -2.73 -15.58 -17.42
C MET A 25 -1.48 -15.13 -18.18
N LEU A 26 -1.12 -13.84 -18.07
CA LEU A 26 0.19 -13.35 -18.49
C LEU A 26 1.23 -13.60 -17.40
N SER A 27 2.45 -13.92 -17.81
CA SER A 27 3.61 -13.86 -16.91
C SER A 27 3.93 -12.41 -16.55
N ALA A 28 4.66 -12.21 -15.45
CA ALA A 28 4.92 -10.86 -14.92
C ALA A 28 5.69 -9.97 -15.92
N ASP A 29 6.67 -10.52 -16.63
CA ASP A 29 7.40 -9.84 -17.71
C ASP A 29 6.48 -9.37 -18.84
N LYS A 30 5.53 -10.22 -19.26
CA LYS A 30 4.56 -9.89 -20.31
C LYS A 30 3.51 -8.88 -19.86
N LEU A 31 3.13 -8.90 -18.58
CA LEU A 31 2.25 -7.89 -18.01
C LEU A 31 2.91 -6.51 -18.03
N ILE A 32 4.21 -6.43 -17.71
CA ILE A 32 4.97 -5.17 -17.78
C ILE A 32 5.02 -4.66 -19.23
N LEU A 33 5.26 -5.53 -20.21
CA LEU A 33 5.21 -5.16 -21.64
C LEU A 33 3.82 -4.64 -22.05
N ALA A 34 2.75 -5.26 -21.56
CA ALA A 34 1.38 -4.81 -21.84
C ALA A 34 1.10 -3.40 -21.27
N ILE A 35 1.56 -3.13 -20.04
CA ILE A 35 1.42 -1.83 -19.37
C ILE A 35 2.16 -0.74 -20.17
N GLN A 36 3.38 -1.03 -20.61
CA GLN A 36 4.15 -0.12 -21.46
C GLN A 36 3.47 0.11 -22.82
N GLY A 37 2.90 -0.94 -23.42
CA GLY A 37 2.21 -0.86 -24.72
C GLY A 37 0.93 -0.01 -24.70
N ILE A 38 0.30 0.18 -23.53
CA ILE A 38 -0.82 1.14 -23.37
C ILE A 38 -0.36 2.55 -22.98
N ASN A 39 0.96 2.82 -23.03
CA ASN A 39 1.59 4.09 -22.67
C ASN A 39 1.32 4.53 -21.22
N VAL A 40 1.27 3.56 -20.30
CA VAL A 40 1.15 3.78 -18.86
C VAL A 40 2.46 3.32 -18.21
N THR A 41 2.98 4.07 -17.23
CA THR A 41 4.15 3.60 -16.47
C THR A 41 3.74 2.54 -15.47
N PHE A 42 4.66 1.66 -15.05
CA PHE A 42 4.35 0.67 -14.02
C PHE A 42 3.86 1.32 -12.71
N ASP A 43 4.42 2.48 -12.37
CA ASP A 43 4.01 3.30 -11.23
C ASP A 43 2.56 3.78 -11.35
N GLU A 44 2.20 4.42 -12.47
CA GLU A 44 0.83 4.88 -12.72
C GLU A 44 -0.17 3.72 -12.78
N PHE A 45 0.24 2.58 -13.33
CA PHE A 45 -0.56 1.36 -13.32
C PHE A 45 -0.81 0.86 -11.89
N GLY A 46 0.23 0.82 -11.05
CA GLY A 46 0.10 0.44 -9.64
C GLY A 46 -0.82 1.38 -8.87
N HIS A 47 -0.73 2.69 -9.12
CA HIS A 47 -1.66 3.66 -8.56
C HIS A 47 -3.11 3.42 -9.02
N LYS A 48 -3.35 3.24 -10.32
CA LYS A 48 -4.70 2.93 -10.84
C LYS A 48 -5.26 1.61 -10.29
N LEU A 49 -4.42 0.57 -10.20
CA LEU A 49 -4.79 -0.74 -9.66
C LEU A 49 -5.27 -0.63 -8.21
N ASN A 50 -4.61 0.22 -7.43
CA ASN A 50 -4.98 0.50 -6.04
C ASN A 50 -6.03 1.63 -5.92
N ASN A 51 -6.76 2.00 -6.98
CA ASN A 51 -7.72 3.12 -7.00
C ASN A 51 -7.15 4.45 -6.48
N TYR A 52 -5.87 4.69 -6.71
CA TYR A 52 -5.10 5.82 -6.17
C TYR A 52 -5.13 5.91 -4.64
N GLN A 53 -5.47 4.82 -3.96
CA GLN A 53 -5.43 4.76 -2.51
C GLN A 53 -3.97 4.73 -2.05
N GLU A 54 -3.71 5.46 -0.98
CA GLU A 54 -2.42 5.45 -0.31
C GLU A 54 -2.08 4.07 0.23
N SER A 55 -0.78 3.79 0.40
CA SER A 55 -0.36 2.56 1.05
C SER A 55 -0.94 2.48 2.47
N PRO A 56 -1.24 1.28 2.99
CA PRO A 56 -1.77 1.12 4.34
C PRO A 56 -0.94 1.84 5.41
N HIS A 57 0.40 1.83 5.28
CA HIS A 57 1.29 2.57 6.16
C HIS A 57 1.06 4.09 6.10
N MET A 58 0.92 4.67 4.91
CA MET A 58 0.64 6.11 4.75
C MET A 58 -0.71 6.49 5.35
N GLN A 59 -1.73 5.65 5.19
CA GLN A 59 -3.04 5.87 5.80
C GLN A 59 -2.95 5.88 7.34
N ILE A 60 -2.19 4.96 7.93
CA ILE A 60 -1.95 4.92 9.37
C ILE A 60 -1.20 6.19 9.82
N GLY A 61 -0.16 6.59 9.11
CA GLY A 61 0.59 7.81 9.40
C GLY A 61 -0.31 9.06 9.42
N ARG A 62 -1.22 9.21 8.45
CA ARG A 62 -2.22 10.30 8.46
C ARG A 62 -3.13 10.24 9.68
N LYS A 63 -3.65 9.06 10.04
CA LYS A 63 -4.49 8.89 11.24
C LYS A 63 -3.74 9.27 12.51
N VAL A 64 -2.45 8.93 12.61
CA VAL A 64 -1.60 9.32 13.76
C VAL A 64 -1.48 10.84 13.85
N VAL A 65 -1.12 11.50 12.75
CA VAL A 65 -0.95 12.96 12.72
C VAL A 65 -2.25 13.67 13.09
N ASP A 66 -3.39 13.22 12.55
CA ASP A 66 -4.70 13.79 12.83
C ASP A 66 -5.10 13.63 14.30
N ARG A 67 -5.00 12.41 14.85
CA ARG A 67 -5.33 12.14 16.27
C ARG A 67 -4.39 12.87 17.23
N PHE A 68 -3.09 12.93 16.89
CA PHE A 68 -2.10 13.67 17.67
C PHE A 68 -2.40 15.17 17.70
N ALA A 69 -2.75 15.77 16.56
CA ALA A 69 -3.11 17.19 16.48
C ALA A 69 -4.33 17.55 17.35
N HIS A 70 -5.27 16.61 17.50
CA HIS A 70 -6.45 16.76 18.35
C HIS A 70 -6.23 16.30 19.80
N GLN A 71 -5.02 15.88 20.17
CA GLN A 71 -4.69 15.30 21.48
C GLN A 71 -5.60 14.10 21.85
N ASP A 72 -6.04 13.35 20.85
CA ASP A 72 -6.97 12.23 21.00
C ASP A 72 -6.20 10.96 21.39
N ILE A 73 -5.90 10.84 22.69
CA ILE A 73 -5.18 9.69 23.27
C ILE A 73 -5.98 8.40 23.06
N ALA A 74 -7.28 8.41 23.36
CA ALA A 74 -8.14 7.23 23.20
C ALA A 74 -8.19 6.77 21.73
N GLY A 75 -8.27 7.72 20.79
CA GLY A 75 -8.14 7.42 19.37
C GLY A 75 -6.78 6.81 19.04
N LEU A 76 -5.67 7.31 19.57
CA LEU A 76 -4.35 6.72 19.31
C LEU A 76 -4.22 5.30 19.88
N GLU A 77 -4.79 5.02 21.06
CA GLU A 77 -4.84 3.67 21.64
C GLU A 77 -5.66 2.71 20.76
N GLN A 78 -6.83 3.15 20.30
CA GLN A 78 -7.63 2.37 19.35
C GLN A 78 -6.85 2.12 18.05
N LEU A 79 -6.06 3.09 17.57
CA LEU A 79 -5.23 2.90 16.37
C LEU A 79 -4.18 1.82 16.58
N LEU A 80 -3.57 1.79 17.77
CA LEU A 80 -2.55 0.81 18.11
C LEU A 80 -3.14 -0.59 18.09
N GLU A 81 -4.32 -0.78 18.68
CA GLU A 81 -5.03 -2.06 18.66
C GLU A 81 -5.39 -2.49 17.22
N GLU A 82 -5.89 -1.57 16.39
CA GLU A 82 -6.15 -1.83 14.96
C GLU A 82 -4.90 -2.31 14.22
N VAL A 83 -3.74 -1.70 14.49
CA VAL A 83 -2.46 -2.08 13.88
C VAL A 83 -1.99 -3.44 14.39
N GLU A 84 -2.08 -3.69 15.70
CA GLU A 84 -1.65 -4.95 16.32
C GLU A 84 -2.50 -6.14 15.88
N GLN A 85 -3.80 -5.94 15.65
CA GLN A 85 -4.73 -6.99 15.19
C GLN A 85 -4.82 -7.10 13.66
N GLY A 86 -4.35 -6.09 12.92
CA GLY A 86 -4.48 -6.02 11.46
C GLY A 86 -3.69 -7.11 10.71
N GLN A 87 -4.14 -7.41 9.48
CA GLN A 87 -3.38 -8.24 8.54
C GLN A 87 -2.37 -7.39 7.77
N MET A 88 -1.18 -7.22 8.35
CA MET A 88 -0.03 -6.61 7.69
C MET A 88 1.25 -7.36 8.02
N ALA A 89 2.28 -7.20 7.18
CA ALA A 89 3.59 -7.80 7.42
C ALA A 89 4.18 -7.30 8.76
N GLU A 90 4.85 -8.19 9.47
CA GLU A 90 5.35 -7.96 10.84
C GLU A 90 6.20 -6.70 10.95
N THR A 91 7.09 -6.44 9.98
CA THR A 91 7.92 -5.24 9.94
C THR A 91 7.08 -3.96 9.92
N TYR A 92 6.04 -3.89 9.09
CA TYR A 92 5.18 -2.71 9.02
C TYR A 92 4.29 -2.58 10.25
N ARG A 93 3.84 -3.70 10.83
CA ARG A 93 3.12 -3.71 12.11
C ARG A 93 3.95 -3.05 13.21
N ARG A 94 5.21 -3.50 13.35
CA ARG A 94 6.16 -2.96 14.34
C ARG A 94 6.43 -1.48 14.09
N LEU A 95 6.74 -1.08 12.87
CA LEU A 95 7.01 0.32 12.52
C LEU A 95 5.82 1.23 12.85
N ASN A 96 4.60 0.85 12.46
CA ASN A 96 3.40 1.60 12.75
C ASN A 96 3.14 1.69 14.27
N ALA A 97 3.32 0.58 15.00
CA ALA A 97 3.17 0.57 16.45
C ALA A 97 4.15 1.51 17.14
N ILE A 98 5.42 1.54 16.73
CA ILE A 98 6.45 2.46 17.26
C ILE A 98 6.03 3.91 17.05
N VAL A 99 5.54 4.26 15.86
CA VAL A 99 5.10 5.63 15.55
C VAL A 99 3.91 6.04 16.43
N ILE A 100 2.92 5.16 16.61
CA ILE A 100 1.75 5.42 17.45
C ILE A 100 2.15 5.55 18.93
N LYS A 101 3.00 4.64 19.44
CA LYS A 101 3.49 4.69 20.83
C LYS A 101 4.30 5.95 21.11
N ASN A 102 5.13 6.40 20.17
CA ASN A 102 5.85 7.68 20.27
C ASN A 102 4.90 8.89 20.32
N ALA A 103 3.82 8.87 19.52
CA ALA A 103 2.79 9.90 19.58
C ALA A 103 2.07 9.90 20.93
N LEU A 104 1.68 8.73 21.44
CA LEU A 104 1.08 8.56 22.77
C LEU A 104 2.00 9.07 23.87
N HIS A 105 3.27 8.64 23.91
CA HIS A 105 4.25 9.10 24.89
C HIS A 105 4.56 10.62 24.81
N SER A 106 4.37 11.21 23.64
CA SER A 106 4.52 12.66 23.46
C SER A 106 3.37 13.44 24.08
N LEU A 107 2.14 12.90 24.06
CA LEU A 107 0.96 13.50 24.70
C LEU A 107 0.87 13.15 26.19
N ASP A 108 1.20 11.92 26.56
CA ASP A 108 1.20 11.40 27.91
C ASP A 108 2.54 10.74 28.24
N LYS A 109 3.36 11.47 29.01
CA LYS A 109 4.70 11.02 29.43
C LYS A 109 4.67 9.80 30.35
N SER A 110 3.51 9.45 30.91
CA SER A 110 3.34 8.23 31.71
C SER A 110 3.23 6.97 30.86
N TYR A 111 2.97 7.10 29.55
CA TYR A 111 2.89 5.97 28.65
C TYR A 111 4.27 5.31 28.47
N PRO A 112 4.43 4.01 28.74
CA PRO A 112 5.73 3.34 28.67
C PRO A 112 6.19 3.19 27.21
N LEU A 113 7.39 3.69 26.91
CA LEU A 113 8.14 3.32 25.72
C LEU A 113 9.09 2.18 26.10
N ALA A 114 9.08 1.09 25.34
CA ALA A 114 10.13 0.07 25.48
C ALA A 114 11.45 0.67 24.98
N GLU A 115 12.59 0.32 25.59
CA GLU A 115 13.91 0.83 25.16
C GLU A 115 14.26 0.46 23.70
N GLU A 116 13.60 -0.56 23.13
CA GLU A 116 13.72 -0.94 21.72
C GLU A 116 12.98 0.00 20.75
N ASP A 117 12.15 0.92 21.27
CA ASP A 117 11.31 1.86 20.51
C ASP A 117 11.84 3.32 20.59
N SER A 118 12.99 3.55 21.26
CA SER A 118 13.72 4.84 21.36
C SER A 118 14.85 5.00 20.33
#